data_AF-A0A960I6P3-F1
#
_entry.id   AF-A0A960I6P3-F1
#
_cell.length_a   1.000
_cell.length_b   1.000
_cell.length_c   1.000
_cell.angle_alpha   90.00
_cell.angle_beta   90.00
_cell.angle_gamma   90.00
#
_symmetry.space_group_name_H-M   'P 1'
#
loop_
_entity.id
_entity.type
_entity.pdbx_description
1 polymer ?
#
loop_
_entity_poly.entity_id
_entity_poly.type
_entity_poly.pdbx_seq_one_letter_code
_entity_poly.pdbx_strand_id
1 'polypeptide(L)'
;DNQTATFKFPGSTSGVMGASSASNAMKSDDEQLAELHRRELESSYHAATRLGMDELIDPRETRNMLLSALGLALSRRQVAPEPRGRIWP
;
A
#
# COMPACT_ATOMS: atom_id res chain seq x y z
N ASP A 1 -0.17 19.25 4.40
CA ASP A 1 0.23 18.10 5.24
C ASP A 1 -1.00 17.31 5.69
N ASN A 2 -1.64 16.63 4.74
CA ASN A 2 -2.79 15.76 4.98
C ASN A 2 -2.31 14.44 5.60
N GLN A 3 -2.03 14.46 6.91
CA GLN A 3 -1.54 13.32 7.69
C GLN A 3 -2.48 12.12 7.55
N THR A 4 -2.16 11.29 6.57
CA THR A 4 -2.77 10.01 6.25
C THR A 4 -1.73 8.99 6.63
N ALA A 5 -2.07 8.03 7.49
CA ALA A 5 -1.17 6.95 7.85
C ALA A 5 -1.48 5.75 6.98
N THR A 6 -0.49 5.31 6.20
CA THR A 6 -0.57 4.15 5.32
C THR A 6 0.41 3.10 5.81
N PHE A 7 -0.11 1.99 6.31
CA PHE A 7 0.67 0.87 6.84
C PHE A 7 0.67 -0.30 5.86
N LYS A 8 1.75 -1.07 5.82
CA LYS A 8 1.75 -2.42 5.23
C LYS A 8 2.38 -3.45 6.15
N PHE A 9 2.13 -4.71 5.84
CA PHE A 9 2.75 -5.84 6.51
C PHE A 9 3.95 -6.38 5.72
N PRO A 10 4.96 -6.95 6.41
CA PRO A 10 5.98 -7.75 5.75
C PRO A 10 5.35 -8.85 4.89
N GLY A 11 5.78 -8.96 3.64
CA GLY A 11 5.27 -9.96 2.69
C GLY A 11 3.96 -9.58 1.98
N SER A 12 3.37 -8.41 2.25
CA SER A 12 2.25 -7.92 1.44
C SER A 12 2.74 -7.51 0.05
N THR A 13 2.20 -8.12 -1.00
CA THR A 13 2.56 -7.76 -2.37
C THR A 13 1.82 -6.48 -2.78
N SER A 14 2.47 -5.63 -3.58
CA SER A 14 1.86 -4.40 -4.10
C SER A 14 2.42 -4.07 -5.47
N GLY A 15 1.54 -3.94 -6.44
CA GLY A 15 1.91 -3.65 -7.82
C GLY A 15 0.68 -3.31 -8.64
N VAL A 16 0.92 -2.90 -9.87
CA VAL A 16 -0.16 -2.63 -10.84
C VAL A 16 -0.87 -3.93 -11.23
N MET A 17 -0.16 -5.06 -11.17
CA MET A 17 -0.62 -6.41 -11.53
C MET A 17 0.33 -7.48 -10.95
N GLY A 18 -0.12 -8.73 -10.87
CA GLY A 18 0.71 -9.85 -10.42
C GLY A 18 1.74 -10.30 -11.46
N ALA A 19 2.77 -11.02 -11.02
CA ALA A 19 3.92 -11.42 -11.86
C ALA A 19 3.51 -12.22 -13.10
N SER A 20 2.56 -13.15 -12.98
CA SER A 20 2.06 -13.94 -14.11
C SER A 20 1.39 -13.07 -15.17
N SER A 21 0.60 -12.09 -14.76
CA SER A 21 -0.04 -11.16 -15.69
C SER A 21 0.99 -10.26 -16.39
N ALA A 22 2.00 -9.78 -15.66
CA ALA A 22 3.09 -8.98 -16.23
C ALA A 22 3.92 -9.80 -17.23
N SER A 23 4.26 -11.04 -16.87
CA SER A 23 4.98 -11.99 -17.73
C SER A 23 4.23 -12.26 -19.03
N ASN A 24 2.91 -12.49 -18.96
CA ASN A 24 2.07 -12.69 -20.14
C ASN A 24 2.04 -11.45 -21.06
N ALA A 25 1.97 -10.26 -20.47
CA ALA A 25 1.98 -9.01 -21.23
C ALA A 25 3.34 -8.76 -21.92
N MET A 26 4.44 -9.14 -21.26
CA MET A 26 5.80 -8.96 -21.77
C MET A 26 6.31 -10.11 -22.65
N LYS A 27 5.57 -11.22 -22.73
CA LYS A 27 6.01 -12.48 -23.38
C LYS A 27 7.37 -12.95 -22.84
N SER A 28 7.52 -12.85 -21.52
CA SER A 28 8.72 -13.24 -20.80
C SER A 28 8.98 -14.75 -20.88
N ASP A 29 10.26 -15.13 -20.88
CA ASP A 29 10.67 -16.52 -20.70
C ASP A 29 10.61 -16.96 -19.22
N ASP A 30 10.96 -18.21 -18.96
CA ASP A 30 10.88 -18.81 -17.61
C ASP A 30 11.82 -18.13 -16.61
N GLU A 31 12.99 -17.65 -17.05
CA GLU A 31 13.93 -16.94 -16.19
C GLU A 31 13.37 -15.56 -15.81
N GLN A 32 12.82 -14.84 -16.79
CA GLN A 32 12.16 -13.56 -16.58
C GLN A 32 10.92 -13.68 -15.70
N LEU A 33 10.13 -14.76 -15.85
CA LEU A 33 8.97 -15.03 -14.99
C LEU A 33 9.41 -15.30 -13.54
N ALA A 34 10.46 -16.10 -13.33
CA ALA A 34 10.99 -16.37 -12.00
C ALA A 34 11.47 -15.07 -11.31
N GLU A 35 12.14 -14.20 -12.05
CA GLU A 35 12.57 -12.89 -11.56
C GLU A 35 11.40 -11.98 -11.21
N LEU A 36 10.35 -11.93 -12.04
CA LEU A 36 9.14 -11.17 -11.74
C LEU A 36 8.44 -11.67 -10.48
N HIS A 37 8.37 -12.99 -10.28
CA HIS A 37 7.78 -13.60 -9.10
C HIS A 37 8.59 -13.28 -7.82
N ARG A 38 9.91 -13.31 -7.92
CA ARG A 38 10.80 -12.90 -6.81
C ARG A 38 10.57 -11.44 -6.42
N ARG A 39 10.47 -10.55 -7.41
CA ARG A 39 10.18 -9.12 -7.19
C ARG A 39 8.81 -8.87 -6.58
N GLU A 40 7.81 -9.67 -6.96
CA GLU A 40 6.46 -9.58 -6.37
C GLU A 40 6.50 -9.89 -4.87
N LEU A 41 7.20 -10.95 -4.46
CA LEU A 41 7.38 -11.32 -3.04
C LEU A 41 8.15 -10.27 -2.25
N GLU A 42 9.16 -9.64 -2.87
CA GLU A 42 9.98 -8.59 -2.25
C GLU A 42 9.31 -7.20 -2.27
N SER A 43 8.11 -7.08 -2.87
CA SER A 43 7.44 -5.81 -3.13
C SER A 43 7.20 -4.96 -1.87
N SER A 44 6.91 -5.55 -0.71
CA SER A 44 6.68 -4.80 0.52
C SER A 44 7.90 -3.97 0.93
N TYR A 45 9.10 -4.53 0.80
CA TYR A 45 10.35 -3.86 1.12
C TYR A 45 10.68 -2.75 0.12
N HIS A 46 10.45 -3.03 -1.18
CA HIS A 46 10.64 -2.02 -2.22
C HIS A 46 9.66 -0.84 -2.11
N ALA A 47 8.42 -1.11 -1.75
CA ALA A 47 7.42 -0.06 -1.58
C ALA A 47 7.73 0.80 -0.35
N ALA A 48 8.31 0.23 0.73
CA ALA A 48 8.71 0.99 1.92
C ALA A 48 9.86 1.96 1.60
N THR A 49 10.77 1.56 0.71
CA THR A 49 11.90 2.39 0.26
C THR A 49 11.46 3.56 -0.64
N ARG A 50 10.30 3.45 -1.32
CA ARG A 50 9.80 4.44 -2.30
C ARG A 50 8.74 5.40 -1.75
N LEU A 51 8.58 5.51 -0.42
CA LEU A 51 7.52 6.32 0.21
C LEU A 51 6.10 5.94 -0.26
N GLY A 52 5.90 4.71 -0.76
CA GLY A 52 4.58 4.21 -1.18
C GLY A 52 3.69 3.77 -0.02
N MET A 53 4.22 3.87 1.20
CA MET A 53 3.56 3.71 2.48
C MET A 53 4.39 4.49 3.51
N ASP A 54 3.81 4.81 4.66
CA ASP A 54 4.52 5.51 5.73
C ASP A 54 5.33 4.53 6.58
N GLU A 55 4.79 3.32 6.84
CA GLU A 55 5.44 2.38 7.74
C GLU A 55 5.13 0.91 7.42
N LEU A 56 6.11 0.04 7.64
CA LEU A 56 5.99 -1.42 7.61
C LEU A 56 5.89 -1.92 9.06
N ILE A 57 4.76 -2.51 9.44
CA ILE A 57 4.46 -2.86 10.85
C ILE A 57 4.36 -4.37 11.04
N ASP A 58 4.70 -4.88 12.23
CA ASP A 58 4.33 -6.27 12.60
C ASP A 58 2.79 -6.33 12.72
N PRO A 59 2.11 -7.36 12.18
CA PRO A 59 0.66 -7.52 12.36
C PRO A 59 0.17 -7.40 13.81
N ARG A 60 1.00 -7.75 14.79
CA ARG A 60 0.72 -7.60 16.22
C ARG A 60 0.63 -6.14 16.68
N GLU A 61 1.25 -5.21 15.96
CA GLU A 61 1.27 -3.77 16.26
C GLU A 61 0.05 -3.03 15.67
N THR A 62 -0.68 -3.67 14.74
CA THR A 62 -1.82 -3.10 14.00
C THR A 62 -2.77 -2.29 14.88
N ARG A 63 -3.23 -2.86 16.00
CA ARG A 63 -4.19 -2.21 16.88
C ARG A 63 -3.64 -0.87 17.41
N ASN A 64 -2.41 -0.88 17.90
CA ASN A 64 -1.80 0.29 18.52
C ASN A 64 -1.50 1.38 17.48
N MET A 65 -1.10 0.96 16.29
CA MET A 65 -0.86 1.88 15.17
C MET A 65 -2.13 2.54 14.66
N LEU A 66 -3.22 1.78 14.54
CA LEU A 66 -4.52 2.34 14.17
C LEU A 66 -5.06 3.30 15.24
N LEU A 67 -4.94 2.97 16.53
CA LEU A 67 -5.38 3.86 17.61
C LEU A 67 -4.58 5.17 17.64
N SER A 68 -3.26 5.09 17.43
CA SER A 68 -2.38 6.26 17.38
C SER A 68 -2.70 7.15 16.17
N ALA A 69 -2.84 6.54 14.98
CA ALA A 69 -3.23 7.24 13.77
C ALA A 69 -4.62 7.89 13.89
N LEU A 70 -5.57 7.22 14.55
CA LEU A 70 -6.90 7.77 14.82
C LEU A 70 -6.82 8.98 15.75
N GLY A 71 -6.00 8.94 16.80
CA GLY A 71 -5.76 10.07 17.68
C GLY A 71 -5.29 11.32 16.92
N LEU A 72 -4.28 11.16 16.06
CA LEU A 72 -3.80 12.22 15.17
C LEU A 72 -4.89 12.73 14.20
N ALA A 73 -5.65 11.81 13.60
CA ALA A 73 -6.69 12.12 12.65
C ALA A 73 -7.94 12.76 13.27
N LEU A 74 -8.18 12.63 14.58
CA LEU A 74 -9.29 13.30 15.26
C LEU A 74 -8.98 14.79 15.44
N SER A 75 -7.74 15.16 15.75
CA SER A 75 -7.29 16.56 15.82
C SER A 75 -7.39 17.29 14.46
N ARG A 76 -7.46 16.53 13.35
CA ARG A 76 -7.63 17.02 11.96
C ARG A 76 -9.04 17.48 11.63
N ARG A 77 -10.10 17.02 12.32
CA ARG A 77 -11.49 17.43 12.02
C ARG A 77 -11.74 18.88 12.50
N GLN A 78 -11.14 19.84 11.83
CA GLN A 78 -11.31 21.28 12.08
C GLN A 78 -12.41 21.90 11.20
N VAL A 79 -12.84 21.22 10.13
CA VAL A 79 -13.93 21.68 9.25
C VAL A 79 -14.78 20.48 8.81
N ALA A 80 -16.10 20.64 8.85
CA ALA A 80 -17.05 19.63 8.36
C ALA A 80 -16.93 19.49 6.83
N PRO A 81 -16.92 18.27 6.27
CA PRO A 81 -16.92 18.11 4.82
C PRO A 81 -18.25 18.62 4.25
N GLU A 82 -18.19 19.63 3.38
CA GLU A 82 -19.35 20.07 2.61
C GLU A 82 -19.76 18.97 1.62
N PRO A 83 -21.06 18.66 1.48
CA PRO A 83 -21.53 17.59 0.60
C PRO A 83 -21.22 17.96 -0.84
N ARG A 84 -20.24 17.30 -1.44
CA ARG A 84 -20.15 17.22 -2.90
C ARG A 84 -21.28 16.33 -3.39
N GLY A 85 -22.22 16.92 -4.14
CA GLY A 85 -23.28 16.18 -4.82
C GLY A 85 -22.69 14.97 -5.53
N ARG A 86 -23.16 13.78 -5.16
CA ARG A 86 -22.57 12.51 -5.61
C ARG A 86 -22.92 12.28 -7.08
N ILE A 87 -22.07 12.77 -7.97
CA ILE A 87 -22.05 12.34 -9.38
C ILE A 87 -21.18 11.09 -9.45
N TRP A 88 -21.82 9.93 -9.40
CA TRP A 88 -21.20 8.65 -9.73
C TRP A 88 -21.37 8.40 -11.23
N PRO A 89 -20.31 7.98 -11.96
CA PRO A 89 -20.47 7.43 -13.31
C PRO A 89 -21.19 6.08 -13.29
#